data_AF-A0A645DHL3-F1
#
_entry.id   AF-A0A645DHL3-F1
#
_cell.length_a   1.000
_cell.length_b   1.000
_cell.length_c   1.000
_cell.angle_alpha   90.00
_cell.angle_beta   90.00
_cell.angle_gamma   90.00
#
_symmetry.space_group_name_H-M   'P 1'
#
loop_
_entity.id
_entity.type
_entity.pdbx_description
1 polymer ?
#
loop_
_entity_poly.entity_id
_entity_poly.type
_entity_poly.pdbx_seq_one_letter_code
_entity_poly.pdbx_strand_id
1 'polypeptide(L)'
;MTFWQLFRGKIWPFETISQTDVKKIADQIIDFFHVQLNEIKKRRLEYMLGAFFLRKSQKHFVILNRKKRELISNNLLFKRFCQAMAPVFPNYFQVEDELGALFLVLMTREEYYCNPQIREMIYSFHHSAETPPFKALREAERALLLYQKEQHLPEEPLSLEAENYLFSSHIFTFLFPDAKATIDGNSSDFHNHLIVRNPKLNQWLLFFFEDERETEASLAFQNQGFLMARYLTVMKTLGAFMTQLPEITVLLMTDFPVFEEELLMASLHNFFRNDYRLVFLPANYRGREADLLISTSKVHKKPWADLDYFIVAQELQLTDYIQLTQKLQTIQKEKSEKGYNNDI
;
A
#
# COMPACT_ATOMS: atom_id res chain seq x y z
N MET A 1 -17.79 -2.56 12.32
CA MET A 1 -16.65 -1.93 13.05
C MET A 1 -16.08 -2.99 13.98
N THR A 2 -14.78 -3.27 13.94
CA THR A 2 -14.15 -4.37 14.70
C THR A 2 -13.82 -3.96 16.14
N PHE A 3 -13.65 -4.93 17.06
CA PHE A 3 -13.23 -4.67 18.44
C PHE A 3 -11.92 -3.87 18.51
N TRP A 4 -10.97 -4.16 17.61
CA TRP A 4 -9.73 -3.40 17.51
C TRP A 4 -9.98 -1.91 17.20
N GLN A 5 -10.86 -1.61 16.25
CA GLN A 5 -11.20 -0.24 15.89
C GLN A 5 -11.82 0.55 17.03
N LEU A 6 -12.68 -0.11 17.82
CA LEU A 6 -13.41 0.50 18.94
C LEU A 6 -12.51 0.74 20.16
N PHE A 7 -11.70 -0.24 20.54
CA PHE A 7 -10.98 -0.21 21.81
C PHE A 7 -9.49 0.10 21.67
N ARG A 8 -8.88 -0.12 20.49
CA ARG A 8 -7.46 0.13 20.18
C ARG A 8 -6.48 -0.32 21.27
N GLY A 9 -6.72 -1.47 21.90
CA GLY A 9 -5.85 -1.99 22.94
C GLY A 9 -5.95 -1.31 24.30
N LYS A 10 -6.91 -0.40 24.53
CA LYS A 10 -7.09 0.33 25.80
C LYS A 10 -7.70 -0.53 26.90
N ILE A 11 -8.71 -1.33 26.55
CA ILE A 11 -9.41 -2.23 27.48
C ILE A 11 -9.65 -3.58 26.83
N TRP A 12 -9.50 -4.67 27.58
CA TRP A 12 -9.84 -6.01 27.11
C TRP A 12 -11.36 -6.22 27.21
N PRO A 13 -12.12 -6.27 26.10
CA PRO A 13 -13.58 -6.24 26.14
C PRO A 13 -14.20 -7.65 26.24
N PHE A 14 -13.40 -8.71 26.35
CA PHE A 14 -13.86 -10.09 26.31
C PHE A 14 -13.90 -10.67 27.73
N GLU A 15 -14.94 -10.36 28.50
CA GLU A 15 -15.06 -10.75 29.91
C GLU A 15 -14.92 -12.26 30.13
N THR A 16 -15.47 -13.08 29.23
CA THR A 16 -15.45 -14.54 29.35
C THR A 16 -14.20 -15.19 28.76
N ILE A 17 -13.29 -14.41 28.16
CA ILE A 17 -12.10 -14.91 27.47
C ILE A 17 -10.85 -14.42 28.20
N SER A 18 -10.03 -15.34 28.70
CA SER A 18 -8.78 -15.04 29.40
C SER A 18 -7.78 -14.32 28.47
N GLN A 19 -7.45 -13.07 28.79
CA GLN A 19 -6.44 -12.32 28.05
C GLN A 19 -5.06 -12.97 28.13
N THR A 20 -4.72 -13.56 29.28
CA THR A 20 -3.43 -14.23 29.50
C THR A 20 -3.27 -15.44 28.59
N ASP A 21 -4.33 -16.23 28.39
CA ASP A 21 -4.27 -17.41 27.51
C ASP A 21 -4.24 -16.99 26.04
N VAL A 22 -5.01 -15.96 25.67
CA VAL A 22 -4.94 -15.36 24.33
C VAL A 22 -3.53 -14.86 24.01
N LYS A 23 -2.84 -14.24 24.98
CA LYS A 23 -1.44 -13.79 24.80
C LYS A 23 -0.50 -14.95 24.48
N LYS A 24 -0.58 -16.05 25.24
CA LYS A 24 0.23 -17.25 24.98
C LYS A 24 -0.04 -17.84 23.60
N ILE A 25 -1.31 -17.87 23.19
CA ILE A 25 -1.70 -18.35 21.86
C ILE A 25 -1.17 -17.41 20.77
N ALA A 26 -1.24 -16.09 20.97
CA ALA A 26 -0.69 -15.12 20.04
C ALA A 26 0.83 -15.30 19.89
N ASP A 27 1.56 -15.52 20.98
CA ASP A 27 2.99 -15.81 20.97
C ASP A 27 3.30 -17.09 20.19
N GLN A 28 2.53 -18.16 20.41
CA GLN A 28 2.68 -19.41 19.65
C GLN A 28 2.47 -19.23 18.13
N ILE A 29 1.53 -18.37 17.72
CA ILE A 29 1.31 -18.03 16.30
C ILE A 29 2.49 -17.23 15.75
N ILE A 30 2.97 -16.24 16.50
CA ILE A 30 4.13 -15.41 16.12
C ILE A 30 5.36 -16.29 15.91
N ASP A 31 5.64 -17.19 16.84
CA ASP A 31 6.75 -18.13 16.78
C ASP A 31 6.62 -19.10 15.59
N PHE A 32 5.41 -19.62 15.35
CA PHE A 32 5.16 -20.54 14.23
C PHE A 32 5.47 -19.91 12.86
N PHE A 33 5.05 -18.66 12.64
CA PHE A 33 5.32 -17.96 11.38
C PHE A 33 6.70 -17.28 11.33
N HIS A 34 7.47 -17.35 12.43
CA HIS A 34 8.76 -16.65 12.57
C HIS A 34 8.67 -15.15 12.24
N VAL A 35 7.61 -14.49 12.71
CA VAL A 35 7.36 -13.07 12.45
C VAL A 35 7.76 -12.20 13.62
N GLN A 36 8.16 -10.96 13.34
CA GLN A 36 8.39 -9.96 14.36
C GLN A 36 7.26 -8.93 14.34
N LEU A 37 6.33 -9.04 15.29
CA LEU A 37 5.24 -8.10 15.44
C LEU A 37 5.57 -7.08 16.53
N ASN A 38 5.35 -5.80 16.26
CA ASN A 38 5.36 -4.79 17.33
C ASN A 38 4.15 -4.97 18.26
N GLU A 39 4.20 -4.33 19.42
CA GLU A 39 3.14 -4.42 20.45
C GLU A 39 1.73 -4.10 19.92
N ILE A 40 1.60 -3.18 18.98
CA ILE A 40 0.30 -2.80 18.40
C ILE A 40 -0.24 -3.94 17.54
N LYS A 41 0.60 -4.51 16.65
CA LYS A 41 0.24 -5.64 15.79
C LYS A 41 -0.05 -6.90 16.60
N LYS A 42 0.72 -7.15 17.66
CA LYS A 42 0.49 -8.26 18.61
C LYS A 42 -0.85 -8.09 19.34
N ARG A 43 -1.12 -6.94 19.95
CA ARG A 43 -2.43 -6.68 20.58
C ARG A 43 -3.59 -6.83 19.60
N ARG A 44 -3.41 -6.42 18.35
CA ARG A 44 -4.42 -6.61 17.30
C ARG A 44 -4.70 -8.08 17.00
N LEU A 45 -3.67 -8.93 16.97
CA LEU A 45 -3.81 -10.39 16.89
C LEU A 45 -4.58 -10.93 18.11
N GLU A 46 -4.24 -10.48 19.33
CA GLU A 46 -4.95 -10.87 20.56
C GLU A 46 -6.45 -10.54 20.49
N TYR A 47 -6.82 -9.35 20.03
CA TYR A 47 -8.23 -8.97 19.90
C TYR A 47 -8.97 -9.79 18.84
N MET A 48 -8.28 -10.13 17.74
CA MET A 48 -8.85 -11.02 16.73
C MET A 48 -9.11 -12.40 17.33
N LEU A 49 -8.15 -12.98 18.05
CA LEU A 49 -8.31 -14.26 18.76
C LEU A 49 -9.45 -14.21 19.78
N GLY A 50 -9.51 -13.13 20.59
CA GLY A 50 -10.59 -12.90 21.54
C GLY A 50 -11.97 -12.91 20.87
N ALA A 51 -12.12 -12.27 19.72
CA ALA A 51 -13.35 -12.27 18.95
C ALA A 51 -13.70 -13.66 18.38
N PHE A 52 -12.70 -14.41 17.90
CA PHE A 52 -12.90 -15.80 17.45
C PHE A 52 -13.39 -16.70 18.58
N PHE A 53 -12.78 -16.60 19.76
CA PHE A 53 -13.15 -17.40 20.92
C PHE A 53 -14.51 -17.01 21.49
N LEU A 54 -14.82 -15.71 21.58
CA LEU A 54 -16.12 -15.24 22.02
C LEU A 54 -17.24 -15.70 21.09
N ARG A 55 -17.05 -15.58 19.76
CA ARG A 55 -18.04 -16.07 18.78
C ARG A 55 -18.31 -17.56 19.00
N LYS A 56 -17.26 -18.37 19.16
CA LYS A 56 -17.38 -19.82 19.36
C LYS A 56 -18.06 -20.15 20.69
N SER A 57 -17.74 -19.46 21.78
CA SER A 57 -18.36 -19.69 23.09
C SER A 57 -19.86 -19.35 23.07
N GLN A 58 -20.28 -18.41 22.23
CA GLN A 58 -21.67 -18.07 21.95
C GLN A 58 -22.36 -19.04 20.98
N LYS A 59 -21.75 -20.19 20.66
CA LYS A 59 -22.29 -21.23 19.76
C LYS A 59 -22.50 -20.79 18.32
N HIS A 60 -21.87 -19.69 17.90
CA HIS A 60 -21.82 -19.32 16.49
C HIS A 60 -20.65 -20.07 15.85
N PHE A 61 -20.89 -21.19 15.21
CA PHE A 61 -19.86 -22.05 14.64
C PHE A 61 -19.45 -21.62 13.22
N VAL A 62 -18.17 -21.78 12.87
CA VAL A 62 -17.78 -21.67 11.46
C VAL A 62 -18.12 -22.96 10.73
N ILE A 63 -18.70 -22.80 9.54
CA ILE A 63 -18.78 -23.84 8.53
C ILE A 63 -18.04 -23.33 7.30
N LEU A 64 -16.94 -23.98 6.95
CA LEU A 64 -16.18 -23.60 5.76
C LEU A 64 -16.93 -24.10 4.51
N ASN A 65 -17.24 -23.17 3.62
CA ASN A 65 -17.78 -23.51 2.29
C ASN A 65 -16.67 -24.13 1.42
N ARG A 66 -17.06 -24.74 0.30
CA ARG A 66 -16.16 -25.42 -0.64
C ARG A 66 -14.94 -24.56 -1.00
N LYS A 67 -15.20 -23.32 -1.44
CA LYS A 67 -14.18 -22.34 -1.83
C LYS A 67 -13.14 -22.09 -0.73
N LYS A 68 -13.56 -21.95 0.53
CA LYS A 68 -12.64 -21.75 1.66
C LYS A 68 -11.89 -23.04 2.01
N ARG A 69 -12.54 -24.21 1.89
CA ARG A 69 -11.89 -25.51 2.11
C ARG A 69 -10.79 -25.78 1.09
N GLU A 70 -10.99 -25.41 -0.17
CA GLU A 70 -9.97 -25.58 -1.22
C GLU A 70 -8.65 -24.86 -0.88
N LEU A 71 -8.69 -23.76 -0.13
CA LEU A 71 -7.48 -23.03 0.30
C LEU A 71 -6.70 -23.69 1.45
N ILE A 72 -7.29 -24.67 2.13
CA ILE A 72 -6.65 -25.39 3.26
C ILE A 72 -6.49 -26.89 3.00
N SER A 73 -7.20 -27.43 2.02
CA SER A 73 -7.14 -28.85 1.65
C SER A 73 -5.77 -29.17 1.07
N ASN A 74 -5.13 -30.23 1.58
CA ASN A 74 -3.75 -30.61 1.20
C ASN A 74 -2.70 -29.50 1.41
N ASN A 75 -3.00 -28.47 2.21
CA ASN A 75 -2.08 -27.40 2.51
C ASN A 75 -1.14 -27.84 3.65
N LEU A 76 0.14 -28.07 3.33
CA LEU A 76 1.14 -28.53 4.30
C LEU A 76 1.36 -27.51 5.43
N LEU A 77 1.34 -26.21 5.12
CA LEU A 77 1.49 -25.17 6.12
C LEU A 77 0.32 -25.17 7.10
N PHE A 78 -0.90 -25.30 6.58
CA PHE A 78 -2.11 -25.43 7.42
C PHE A 78 -2.04 -26.67 8.33
N LYS A 79 -1.63 -27.81 7.79
CA LYS A 79 -1.47 -29.04 8.59
C LYS A 79 -0.46 -28.84 9.73
N ARG A 80 0.69 -28.23 9.44
CA ARG A 80 1.70 -27.89 10.46
C ARG A 80 1.17 -26.88 11.47
N PHE A 81 0.40 -25.89 11.01
CA PHE A 81 -0.25 -24.91 11.87
C PHE A 81 -1.19 -25.59 12.87
N CYS A 82 -2.09 -26.47 12.41
CA CYS A 82 -2.98 -27.23 13.29
C CYS A 82 -2.21 -28.05 14.34
N GLN A 83 -1.12 -28.70 13.96
CA GLN A 83 -0.27 -29.47 14.87
C GLN A 83 0.40 -28.58 15.93
N ALA A 84 0.94 -27.44 15.51
CA ALA A 84 1.60 -26.49 16.40
C ALA A 84 0.61 -25.77 17.35
N MET A 85 -0.64 -25.59 16.93
CA MET A 85 -1.68 -24.92 17.70
C MET A 85 -2.40 -25.85 18.68
N ALA A 86 -2.48 -27.15 18.41
CA ALA A 86 -3.12 -28.15 19.26
C ALA A 86 -2.77 -28.08 20.76
N PRO A 87 -1.51 -27.88 21.19
CA PRO A 87 -1.18 -27.83 22.63
C PRO A 87 -1.64 -26.55 23.35
N VAL A 88 -1.88 -25.46 22.63
CA VAL A 88 -2.18 -24.15 23.26
C VAL A 88 -3.62 -23.69 23.08
N PHE A 89 -4.32 -24.20 22.06
CA PHE A 89 -5.72 -23.82 21.81
C PHE A 89 -6.68 -24.54 22.75
N PRO A 90 -7.78 -23.88 23.20
CA PRO A 90 -8.82 -24.55 23.97
C PRO A 90 -9.43 -25.71 23.19
N ASN A 91 -9.70 -26.84 23.87
CA ASN A 91 -10.23 -28.07 23.25
C ASN A 91 -11.48 -27.82 22.37
N TYR A 92 -12.37 -26.91 22.80
CA TYR A 92 -13.59 -26.57 22.05
C TYR A 92 -13.33 -25.85 20.72
N PHE A 93 -12.12 -25.33 20.51
CA PHE A 93 -11.68 -24.62 19.31
C PHE A 93 -10.78 -25.47 18.41
N GLN A 94 -10.34 -26.65 18.86
CA GLN A 94 -9.51 -27.57 18.08
C GLN A 94 -10.32 -28.36 17.04
N VAL A 95 -11.15 -27.66 16.27
CA VAL A 95 -11.92 -28.20 15.15
C VAL A 95 -11.37 -27.59 13.86
N GLU A 96 -11.23 -28.41 12.82
CA GLU A 96 -10.62 -28.01 11.55
C GLU A 96 -11.25 -26.75 10.96
N ASP A 97 -12.58 -26.62 10.96
CA ASP A 97 -13.27 -25.44 10.41
C ASP A 97 -12.93 -24.15 11.17
N GLU A 98 -12.72 -24.23 12.50
CA GLU A 98 -12.38 -23.07 13.34
C GLU A 98 -10.92 -22.64 13.14
N LEU A 99 -10.01 -23.62 13.15
CA LEU A 99 -8.59 -23.39 12.89
C LEU A 99 -8.35 -22.95 11.44
N GLY A 100 -9.08 -23.53 10.50
CA GLY A 100 -9.04 -23.18 9.09
C GLY A 100 -9.51 -21.75 8.85
N ALA A 101 -10.60 -21.34 9.50
CA ALA A 101 -11.06 -19.96 9.43
C ALA A 101 -10.03 -18.97 10.00
N LEU A 102 -9.41 -19.30 11.13
CA LEU A 102 -8.36 -18.48 11.71
C LEU A 102 -7.14 -18.40 10.78
N PHE A 103 -6.66 -19.54 10.29
CA PHE A 103 -5.53 -19.63 9.36
C PHE A 103 -5.77 -18.77 8.12
N LEU A 104 -6.93 -18.90 7.48
CA LEU A 104 -7.30 -18.11 6.31
C LEU A 104 -7.34 -16.61 6.58
N VAL A 105 -7.81 -16.19 7.76
CA VAL A 105 -7.75 -14.79 8.16
C VAL A 105 -6.31 -14.31 8.35
N LEU A 106 -5.42 -15.12 8.92
CA LEU A 106 -3.99 -14.78 9.02
C LEU A 106 -3.38 -14.58 7.62
N MET A 107 -3.75 -15.42 6.64
CA MET A 107 -3.29 -15.28 5.25
C MET A 107 -3.81 -14.02 4.53
N THR A 108 -4.75 -13.27 5.13
CA THR A 108 -5.12 -11.94 4.61
C THR A 108 -4.12 -10.83 4.97
N ARG A 109 -3.02 -11.17 5.67
CA ARG A 109 -2.04 -10.19 6.14
C ARG A 109 -0.64 -10.55 5.70
N GLU A 110 0.00 -9.63 4.99
CA GLU A 110 1.35 -9.76 4.42
C GLU A 110 2.44 -9.96 5.48
N GLU A 111 2.20 -9.58 6.74
CA GLU A 111 3.18 -9.75 7.82
C GLU A 111 3.55 -11.21 8.10
N TYR A 112 2.67 -12.16 7.76
CA TYR A 112 2.94 -13.61 7.88
C TYR A 112 3.72 -14.20 6.72
N TYR A 113 4.14 -13.38 5.76
CA TYR A 113 4.85 -13.76 4.54
C TYR A 113 6.32 -13.34 4.59
N CYS A 114 6.76 -12.70 5.67
CA CYS A 114 8.11 -12.14 5.76
C CYS A 114 9.21 -13.19 5.92
N ASN A 115 8.90 -14.35 6.54
CA ASN A 115 9.86 -15.43 6.65
C ASN A 115 9.97 -16.18 5.29
N PRO A 116 11.18 -16.33 4.70
CA PRO A 116 11.33 -16.92 3.37
C PRO A 116 10.81 -18.35 3.24
N GLN A 117 11.02 -19.20 4.25
CA GLN A 117 10.56 -20.59 4.22
C GLN A 117 9.03 -20.68 4.29
N ILE A 118 8.41 -19.89 5.17
CA ILE A 118 6.95 -19.78 5.26
C ILE A 118 6.38 -19.24 3.95
N ARG A 119 6.98 -18.18 3.40
CA ARG A 119 6.57 -17.59 2.14
C ARG A 119 6.58 -18.61 1.02
N GLU A 120 7.67 -19.37 0.88
CA GLU A 120 7.79 -20.41 -0.12
C GLU A 120 6.69 -21.47 0.02
N MET A 121 6.39 -21.91 1.24
CA MET A 121 5.29 -22.86 1.48
C MET A 121 3.92 -22.29 1.09
N ILE A 122 3.68 -21.00 1.35
CA ILE A 122 2.44 -20.33 0.96
C ILE A 122 2.36 -20.26 -0.58
N TYR A 123 3.36 -19.67 -1.23
CA TYR A 123 3.34 -19.45 -2.68
C TYR A 123 3.33 -20.76 -3.48
N SER A 124 4.13 -21.76 -3.09
CA SER A 124 4.15 -23.06 -3.75
C SER A 124 2.78 -23.75 -3.70
N PHE A 125 2.10 -23.75 -2.54
CA PHE A 125 0.75 -24.28 -2.42
C PHE A 125 -0.22 -23.58 -3.37
N HIS A 126 -0.24 -22.25 -3.32
CA HIS A 126 -1.18 -21.45 -4.09
C HIS A 126 -0.93 -21.49 -5.60
N HIS A 127 0.34 -21.65 -6.01
CA HIS A 127 0.76 -21.91 -7.37
C HIS A 127 0.30 -23.29 -7.85
N SER A 128 0.65 -24.37 -7.13
CA SER A 128 0.32 -25.74 -7.51
C SER A 128 -1.19 -26.02 -7.51
N ALA A 129 -1.93 -25.42 -6.58
CA ALA A 129 -3.39 -25.53 -6.51
C ALA A 129 -4.12 -24.55 -7.44
N GLU A 130 -3.38 -23.72 -8.19
CA GLU A 130 -3.91 -22.70 -9.09
C GLU A 130 -5.02 -21.85 -8.46
N THR A 131 -4.83 -21.44 -7.21
CA THR A 131 -5.93 -20.81 -6.46
C THR A 131 -6.33 -19.47 -7.10
N PRO A 132 -7.62 -19.08 -7.05
CA PRO A 132 -8.06 -17.82 -7.68
C PRO A 132 -7.31 -16.58 -7.18
N PRO A 133 -6.97 -16.41 -5.89
CA PRO A 133 -6.13 -15.30 -5.43
C PRO A 133 -4.74 -15.27 -6.09
N PHE A 134 -4.16 -16.44 -6.38
CA PHE A 134 -2.85 -16.52 -7.00
C PHE A 134 -2.92 -16.23 -8.50
N LYS A 135 -3.96 -16.71 -9.19
CA LYS A 135 -4.24 -16.31 -10.58
C LYS A 135 -4.39 -14.79 -10.67
N ALA A 136 -5.19 -14.19 -9.79
CA ALA A 136 -5.38 -12.74 -9.72
C ALA A 136 -4.06 -11.96 -9.56
N LEU A 137 -3.15 -12.42 -8.70
CA LEU A 137 -1.81 -11.83 -8.57
C LEU A 137 -1.02 -11.91 -9.88
N ARG A 138 -1.02 -13.07 -10.56
CA ARG A 138 -0.29 -13.23 -11.83
C ARG A 138 -0.87 -12.37 -12.95
N GLU A 139 -2.19 -12.21 -12.98
CA GLU A 139 -2.84 -11.28 -13.91
C GLU A 139 -2.48 -9.83 -13.62
N ALA A 140 -2.42 -9.44 -12.33
CA ALA A 140 -1.97 -8.12 -11.92
C ALA A 140 -0.55 -7.80 -12.40
N GLU A 141 0.40 -8.73 -12.21
CA GLU A 141 1.78 -8.59 -12.66
C GLU A 141 1.88 -8.49 -14.18
N ARG A 142 1.13 -9.34 -14.91
CA ARG A 142 1.11 -9.32 -16.37
C ARG A 142 0.55 -8.00 -16.89
N ALA A 143 -0.59 -7.56 -16.37
CA ALA A 143 -1.23 -6.31 -16.75
C ALA A 143 -0.32 -5.11 -16.46
N LEU A 144 0.38 -5.10 -15.32
CA LEU A 144 1.35 -4.07 -14.98
C LEU A 144 2.50 -3.99 -15.99
N LEU A 145 3.11 -5.13 -16.35
CA LEU A 145 4.17 -5.18 -17.35
C LEU A 145 3.70 -4.72 -18.73
N LEU A 146 2.48 -5.09 -19.13
CA LEU A 146 1.87 -4.62 -20.37
C LEU A 146 1.67 -3.11 -20.35
N TYR A 147 1.10 -2.57 -19.27
CA TYR A 147 0.92 -1.13 -19.10
C TYR A 147 2.25 -0.38 -19.16
N GLN A 148 3.30 -0.88 -18.48
CA GLN A 148 4.64 -0.28 -18.56
C GLN A 148 5.15 -0.21 -20.01
N LYS A 149 4.97 -1.29 -20.79
CA LYS A 149 5.36 -1.32 -22.21
C LYS A 149 4.57 -0.35 -23.07
N GLU A 150 3.25 -0.34 -22.93
CA GLU A 150 2.35 0.55 -23.68
C GLU A 150 2.61 2.03 -23.39
N GLN A 151 3.00 2.35 -22.16
CA GLN A 151 3.32 3.71 -21.74
C GLN A 151 4.81 4.06 -21.89
N HIS A 152 5.61 3.18 -22.50
CA HIS A 152 7.07 3.34 -22.65
C HIS A 152 7.80 3.63 -21.32
N LEU A 153 7.32 3.06 -20.23
CA LEU A 153 7.95 3.12 -18.92
C LEU A 153 9.07 2.07 -18.79
N PRO A 154 10.06 2.28 -17.91
CA PRO A 154 10.98 1.23 -17.53
C PRO A 154 10.23 -0.01 -17.03
N GLU A 155 10.61 -1.18 -17.53
CA GLU A 155 10.10 -2.45 -17.01
C GLU A 155 10.63 -2.65 -15.59
N GLU A 156 9.72 -2.69 -14.62
CA GLU A 156 10.05 -2.81 -13.21
C GLU A 156 9.08 -3.79 -12.56
N PRO A 157 9.54 -4.99 -12.16
CA PRO A 157 8.69 -5.97 -11.50
C PRO A 157 8.34 -5.54 -10.07
N LEU A 158 7.32 -6.19 -9.50
CA LEU A 158 6.98 -6.01 -8.09
C LEU A 158 8.13 -6.48 -7.17
N SER A 159 8.38 -5.72 -6.10
CA SER A 159 9.21 -6.23 -5.00
C SER A 159 8.49 -7.36 -4.26
N LEU A 160 9.23 -8.15 -3.47
CA LEU A 160 8.64 -9.24 -2.67
C LEU A 160 7.58 -8.74 -1.69
N GLU A 161 7.78 -7.56 -1.12
CA GLU A 161 6.85 -6.92 -0.19
C GLU A 161 5.58 -6.46 -0.92
N ALA A 162 5.73 -5.85 -2.10
CA ALA A 162 4.61 -5.45 -2.93
C ALA A 162 3.78 -6.66 -3.39
N GLU A 163 4.46 -7.75 -3.79
CA GLU A 163 3.85 -9.01 -4.17
C GLU A 163 3.06 -9.62 -3.00
N ASN A 164 3.66 -9.72 -1.81
CA ASN A 164 2.99 -10.20 -0.59
C ASN A 164 1.76 -9.34 -0.23
N TYR A 165 1.88 -8.03 -0.40
CA TYR A 165 0.82 -7.08 -0.09
C TYR A 165 -0.39 -7.20 -1.05
N LEU A 166 -0.15 -7.34 -2.36
CA LEU A 166 -1.24 -7.60 -3.32
C LEU A 166 -1.83 -8.99 -3.12
N PHE A 167 -0.98 -9.99 -2.91
CA PHE A 167 -1.45 -11.37 -2.78
C PHE A 167 -2.36 -11.56 -1.57
N SER A 168 -1.95 -11.08 -0.40
CA SER A 168 -2.78 -11.09 0.81
C SER A 168 -4.08 -10.26 0.64
N SER A 169 -4.04 -9.19 -0.17
CA SER A 169 -5.22 -8.41 -0.54
C SER A 169 -6.20 -9.19 -1.41
N HIS A 170 -5.72 -9.97 -2.39
CA HIS A 170 -6.58 -10.86 -3.18
C HIS A 170 -7.14 -12.02 -2.36
N ILE A 171 -6.38 -12.55 -1.40
CA ILE A 171 -6.91 -13.53 -0.44
C ILE A 171 -8.04 -12.89 0.37
N PHE A 172 -7.86 -11.65 0.83
CA PHE A 172 -8.90 -10.93 1.57
C PHE A 172 -10.18 -10.75 0.76
N THR A 173 -10.11 -10.21 -0.46
CA THR A 173 -11.29 -10.00 -1.31
C THR A 173 -11.95 -11.32 -1.68
N PHE A 174 -11.16 -12.36 -1.93
CA PHE A 174 -11.69 -13.69 -2.19
C PHE A 174 -12.44 -14.27 -0.99
N LEU A 175 -11.93 -14.08 0.23
CA LEU A 175 -12.60 -14.59 1.45
C LEU A 175 -13.80 -13.76 1.87
N PHE A 176 -13.76 -12.45 1.61
CA PHE A 176 -14.70 -11.44 2.10
C PHE A 176 -15.09 -10.44 0.98
N PRO A 177 -15.74 -10.90 -0.09
CA PRO A 177 -16.02 -10.07 -1.27
C PRO A 177 -16.83 -8.81 -0.96
N ASP A 178 -17.78 -8.92 -0.02
CA ASP A 178 -18.68 -7.81 0.34
C ASP A 178 -18.17 -6.99 1.53
N ALA A 179 -16.96 -7.27 2.03
CA ALA A 179 -16.44 -6.56 3.20
C ALA A 179 -16.09 -5.12 2.85
N LYS A 180 -16.86 -4.19 3.43
CA LYS A 180 -16.61 -2.75 3.25
C LYS A 180 -15.30 -2.28 3.86
N ALA A 181 -14.71 -3.04 4.80
CA ALA A 181 -13.44 -2.73 5.42
C ALA A 181 -12.70 -3.98 5.89
N THR A 182 -11.38 -3.89 5.97
CA THR A 182 -10.55 -4.91 6.61
C THR A 182 -10.79 -4.98 8.11
N ILE A 183 -10.22 -6.01 8.75
CA ILE A 183 -10.22 -6.15 10.21
C ILE A 183 -9.62 -4.91 10.91
N ASP A 184 -8.74 -4.20 10.20
CA ASP A 184 -8.01 -3.04 10.69
C ASP A 184 -8.73 -1.71 10.37
N GLY A 185 -9.60 -1.72 9.37
CA GLY A 185 -10.32 -0.56 8.85
C GLY A 185 -9.95 -0.16 7.43
N ASN A 186 -10.59 0.93 6.96
CA ASN A 186 -10.40 1.51 5.62
C ASN A 186 -9.40 2.67 5.57
N SER A 187 -8.68 2.96 6.65
CA SER A 187 -8.08 4.29 6.84
C SER A 187 -6.63 4.43 6.36
N SER A 188 -6.14 3.63 5.42
CA SER A 188 -4.79 3.84 4.89
C SER A 188 -4.84 4.77 3.68
N ASP A 189 -4.82 6.08 3.94
CA ASP A 189 -4.76 7.18 2.96
C ASP A 189 -3.44 7.24 2.16
N PHE A 190 -2.58 6.24 2.27
CA PHE A 190 -1.26 6.18 1.63
C PHE A 190 -1.32 6.30 0.09
N HIS A 191 -2.48 6.03 -0.50
CA HIS A 191 -2.75 6.08 -1.93
C HIS A 191 -3.26 7.44 -2.43
N ASN A 192 -3.73 8.33 -1.55
CA ASN A 192 -4.49 9.54 -1.95
C ASN A 192 -3.72 10.48 -2.89
N HIS A 193 -2.41 10.64 -2.71
CA HIS A 193 -1.62 11.54 -3.55
C HIS A 193 -1.42 11.03 -4.98
N LEU A 194 -1.36 9.71 -5.20
CA LEU A 194 -1.25 9.14 -6.54
C LEU A 194 -2.58 9.15 -7.29
N ILE A 195 -3.70 8.87 -6.59
CA ILE A 195 -5.03 8.98 -7.19
C ILE A 195 -5.21 10.37 -7.80
N VAL A 196 -4.86 11.41 -7.06
CA VAL A 196 -5.10 12.78 -7.52
C VAL A 196 -4.20 13.17 -8.69
N ARG A 197 -3.00 12.61 -8.79
CA ARG A 197 -1.95 13.09 -9.71
C ARG A 197 -1.78 12.28 -11.00
N ASN A 198 -2.36 11.08 -11.11
CA ASN A 198 -2.27 10.26 -12.32
C ASN A 198 -3.64 9.70 -12.76
N PRO A 199 -4.49 10.51 -13.43
CA PRO A 199 -5.83 10.09 -13.84
C PRO A 199 -5.82 8.96 -14.87
N LYS A 200 -4.80 8.89 -15.72
CA LYS A 200 -4.64 7.80 -16.71
C LYS A 200 -4.42 6.46 -16.03
N LEU A 201 -3.55 6.42 -15.01
CA LEU A 201 -3.30 5.22 -14.22
C LEU A 201 -4.57 4.73 -13.49
N ASN A 202 -5.33 5.65 -12.90
CA ASN A 202 -6.60 5.29 -12.26
C ASN A 202 -7.60 4.71 -13.26
N GLN A 203 -7.73 5.34 -14.42
CA GLN A 203 -8.66 4.90 -15.45
C GLN A 203 -8.27 3.52 -16.00
N TRP A 204 -6.98 3.30 -16.24
CA TRP A 204 -6.48 1.98 -16.63
C TRP A 204 -6.77 0.92 -15.56
N LEU A 205 -6.55 1.22 -14.28
CA LEU A 205 -6.87 0.30 -13.18
C LEU A 205 -8.37 -0.04 -13.12
N LEU A 206 -9.25 0.95 -13.36
CA LEU A 206 -10.69 0.71 -13.43
C LEU A 206 -11.03 -0.26 -14.56
N PHE A 207 -10.50 -0.04 -15.76
CA PHE A 207 -10.72 -0.95 -16.89
C PHE A 207 -10.16 -2.34 -16.63
N PHE A 208 -8.94 -2.44 -16.09
CA PHE A 208 -8.36 -3.72 -15.69
C PHE A 208 -9.26 -4.49 -14.71
N PHE A 209 -9.82 -3.81 -13.69
CA PHE A 209 -10.73 -4.46 -12.76
C PHE A 209 -12.10 -4.79 -13.35
N GLU A 210 -12.56 -4.09 -14.39
CA GLU A 210 -13.79 -4.42 -15.10
C GLU A 210 -13.59 -5.69 -15.95
N ASP A 211 -12.48 -5.76 -16.69
CA ASP A 211 -12.14 -6.93 -17.51
C ASP A 211 -11.98 -8.19 -16.65
N GLU A 212 -11.28 -8.08 -15.51
CA GLU A 212 -11.04 -9.21 -14.60
C GLU A 212 -12.30 -9.69 -13.86
N ARG A 213 -13.39 -8.93 -13.86
CA ARG A 213 -14.65 -9.39 -13.25
C ARG A 213 -15.37 -10.45 -14.09
N GLU A 214 -15.06 -10.54 -15.38
CA GLU A 214 -15.66 -11.51 -16.29
C GLU A 214 -14.87 -12.85 -16.34
N THR A 215 -13.78 -12.97 -15.58
CA THR A 215 -12.91 -14.15 -15.55
C THR A 215 -13.27 -15.15 -14.43
N GLU A 216 -12.70 -16.36 -14.49
CA GLU A 216 -12.82 -17.36 -13.40
C GLU A 216 -12.27 -16.85 -12.05
N ALA A 217 -11.39 -15.83 -12.06
CA ALA A 217 -10.83 -15.20 -10.87
C ALA A 217 -11.70 -14.05 -10.31
N SER A 218 -12.87 -13.78 -10.89
CA SER A 218 -13.76 -12.66 -10.59
C SER A 218 -13.97 -12.36 -9.09
N LEU A 219 -14.10 -13.40 -8.27
CA LEU A 219 -14.31 -13.22 -6.82
C LEU A 219 -13.09 -12.63 -6.10
N ALA A 220 -11.87 -12.78 -6.64
CA ALA A 220 -10.67 -12.14 -6.12
C ALA A 220 -10.55 -10.66 -6.54
N PHE A 221 -11.42 -10.20 -7.46
CA PHE A 221 -11.49 -8.81 -7.96
C PHE A 221 -12.78 -8.08 -7.54
N GLN A 222 -13.72 -8.75 -6.89
CA GLN A 222 -15.06 -8.22 -6.61
C GLN A 222 -15.05 -6.92 -5.78
N ASN A 223 -14.11 -6.75 -4.85
CA ASN A 223 -14.01 -5.55 -4.01
C ASN A 223 -13.05 -4.53 -4.61
N GLN A 224 -13.45 -3.92 -5.72
CA GLN A 224 -12.62 -2.99 -6.49
C GLN A 224 -12.19 -1.77 -5.68
N GLY A 225 -13.08 -1.20 -4.86
CA GLY A 225 -12.75 -0.04 -4.03
C GLY A 225 -11.62 -0.33 -3.04
N PHE A 226 -11.60 -1.54 -2.46
CA PHE A 226 -10.50 -2.00 -1.62
C PHE A 226 -9.22 -2.23 -2.43
N LEU A 227 -9.30 -2.95 -3.56
CA LEU A 227 -8.13 -3.29 -4.37
C LEU A 227 -7.48 -2.07 -5.02
N MET A 228 -8.27 -1.09 -5.46
CA MET A 228 -7.79 0.16 -6.04
C MET A 228 -6.76 0.83 -5.13
N ALA A 229 -7.08 1.02 -3.86
CA ALA A 229 -6.17 1.59 -2.88
C ALA A 229 -4.89 0.76 -2.71
N ARG A 230 -4.99 -0.58 -2.76
CA ARG A 230 -3.85 -1.49 -2.60
C ARG A 230 -2.91 -1.45 -3.81
N TYR A 231 -3.46 -1.50 -5.01
CA TYR A 231 -2.71 -1.44 -6.26
C TYR A 231 -1.97 -0.11 -6.40
N LEU A 232 -2.65 1.01 -6.12
CA LEU A 232 -2.02 2.32 -6.17
C LEU A 232 -0.92 2.51 -5.12
N THR A 233 -1.10 1.93 -3.94
CA THR A 233 -0.04 1.91 -2.91
C THR A 233 1.21 1.19 -3.42
N VAL A 234 1.03 0.07 -4.12
CA VAL A 234 2.12 -0.70 -4.73
C VAL A 234 2.74 0.04 -5.91
N MET A 235 1.96 0.68 -6.76
CA MET A 235 2.49 1.46 -7.88
C MET A 235 3.32 2.65 -7.41
N LYS A 236 3.04 3.19 -6.21
CA LYS A 236 3.87 4.22 -5.57
C LYS A 236 5.30 3.80 -5.32
N THR A 237 5.52 2.51 -5.09
CA THR A 237 6.85 2.00 -4.78
C THR A 237 7.70 1.76 -6.02
N LEU A 238 7.08 1.78 -7.20
CA LEU A 238 7.74 1.53 -8.48
C LEU A 238 8.28 2.84 -9.06
N GLY A 239 9.60 2.91 -9.25
CA GLY A 239 10.28 4.03 -9.88
C GLY A 239 9.79 4.35 -11.29
N ALA A 240 9.28 3.35 -12.02
CA ALA A 240 8.72 3.49 -13.36
C ALA A 240 7.65 4.60 -13.45
N PHE A 241 6.81 4.73 -12.42
CA PHE A 241 5.72 5.73 -12.38
C PHE A 241 6.20 7.13 -11.96
N MET A 242 7.42 7.28 -11.44
CA MET A 242 8.00 8.59 -11.12
C MET A 242 8.18 9.44 -12.39
N THR A 243 8.36 8.80 -13.55
CA THR A 243 8.47 9.50 -14.85
C THR A 243 7.17 10.18 -15.28
N GLN A 244 6.04 9.71 -14.76
CA GLN A 244 4.70 10.25 -15.03
C GLN A 244 4.27 11.33 -14.03
N LEU A 245 5.09 11.63 -13.02
CA LEU A 245 4.82 12.73 -12.10
C LEU A 245 4.88 14.07 -12.84
N PRO A 246 4.09 15.07 -12.39
CA PRO A 246 4.12 16.38 -13.01
C PRO A 246 5.51 17.00 -12.94
N GLU A 247 6.00 17.48 -14.08
CA GLU A 247 7.29 18.16 -14.16
C GLU A 247 7.17 19.63 -13.73
N ILE A 248 8.06 20.01 -12.81
CA ILE A 248 8.27 21.39 -12.39
C ILE A 248 9.71 21.77 -12.73
N THR A 249 9.89 22.71 -13.64
CA THR A 249 11.19 23.27 -13.96
C THR A 249 11.55 24.34 -12.93
N VAL A 250 12.70 24.18 -12.28
CA VAL A 250 13.17 25.07 -11.22
C VAL A 250 14.44 25.76 -11.67
N LEU A 251 14.46 27.09 -11.61
CA LEU A 251 15.67 27.88 -11.76
C LEU A 251 16.19 28.26 -10.38
N LEU A 252 17.42 27.87 -10.07
CA LEU A 252 18.10 28.26 -8.83
C LEU A 252 19.01 29.46 -9.10
N MET A 253 18.80 30.56 -8.37
CA MET A 253 19.62 31.78 -8.43
C MET A 253 19.96 32.23 -7.02
N THR A 254 20.94 31.59 -6.39
CA THR A 254 21.37 31.94 -5.03
C THR A 254 22.76 32.55 -5.02
N ASP A 255 23.11 33.17 -3.91
CA ASP A 255 24.47 33.59 -3.57
C ASP A 255 25.15 32.59 -2.62
N PHE A 256 24.57 31.39 -2.46
CA PHE A 256 25.18 30.32 -1.68
C PHE A 256 26.40 29.73 -2.40
N PRO A 257 27.36 29.15 -1.66
CA PRO A 257 28.40 28.30 -2.24
C PRO A 257 27.80 27.14 -3.04
N VAL A 258 28.47 26.75 -4.14
CA VAL A 258 28.02 25.65 -5.04
C VAL A 258 27.64 24.38 -4.28
N PHE A 259 28.41 24.01 -3.25
CA PHE A 259 28.11 22.83 -2.44
C PHE A 259 26.79 22.97 -1.65
N GLU A 260 26.48 24.15 -1.14
CA GLU A 260 25.22 24.41 -0.44
C GLU A 260 24.04 24.43 -1.43
N GLU A 261 24.26 24.91 -2.66
CA GLU A 261 23.28 24.80 -3.75
C GLU A 261 22.97 23.33 -4.09
N GLU A 262 24.01 22.48 -4.17
CA GLU A 262 23.85 21.04 -4.38
C GLU A 262 23.04 20.38 -3.25
N LEU A 263 23.34 20.72 -1.98
CA LEU A 263 22.58 20.24 -0.83
C LEU A 263 21.12 20.69 -0.87
N LEU A 264 20.86 21.94 -1.25
CA LEU A 264 19.52 22.49 -1.40
C LEU A 264 18.74 21.75 -2.49
N MET A 265 19.33 21.55 -3.67
CA MET A 265 18.72 20.79 -4.77
C MET A 265 18.41 19.35 -4.35
N ALA A 266 19.36 18.67 -3.68
CA ALA A 266 19.16 17.31 -3.18
C ALA A 266 18.03 17.24 -2.14
N SER A 267 17.95 18.24 -1.25
CA SER A 267 16.92 18.33 -0.21
C SER A 267 15.53 18.50 -0.82
N LEU A 268 15.40 19.42 -1.79
CA LEU A 268 14.16 19.64 -2.53
C LEU A 268 13.73 18.40 -3.32
N HIS A 269 14.67 17.78 -4.04
CA HIS A 269 14.41 16.53 -4.75
C HIS A 269 13.89 15.46 -3.80
N ASN A 270 14.57 15.22 -2.68
CA ASN A 270 14.19 14.18 -1.73
C ASN A 270 12.83 14.45 -1.10
N PHE A 271 12.51 15.71 -0.78
CA PHE A 271 11.23 16.08 -0.19
C PHE A 271 10.07 15.87 -1.16
N PHE A 272 10.23 16.29 -2.42
CA PHE A 272 9.16 16.28 -3.43
C PHE A 272 9.14 15.06 -4.36
N ARG A 273 10.07 14.09 -4.20
CA ARG A 273 10.27 12.94 -5.11
C ARG A 273 9.02 12.12 -5.45
N ASN A 274 8.04 12.05 -4.55
CA ASN A 274 6.83 11.25 -4.72
C ASN A 274 5.68 12.04 -5.35
N ASP A 275 5.87 13.34 -5.53
CA ASP A 275 4.82 14.31 -5.82
C ASP A 275 5.09 15.04 -7.14
N TYR A 276 6.35 15.33 -7.45
CA TYR A 276 6.78 16.07 -8.62
C TYR A 276 8.11 15.55 -9.17
N ARG A 277 8.29 15.68 -10.49
CA ARG A 277 9.61 15.59 -11.12
C ARG A 277 10.20 17.00 -11.16
N LEU A 278 11.04 17.33 -10.19
CA LEU A 278 11.78 18.59 -10.21
C LEU A 278 12.89 18.51 -11.26
N VAL A 279 12.99 19.51 -12.13
CA VAL A 279 14.05 19.62 -13.13
C VAL A 279 14.78 20.94 -12.93
N PHE A 280 16.01 20.88 -12.41
CA PHE A 280 16.82 22.06 -12.19
C PHE A 280 17.47 22.52 -13.51
N LEU A 281 17.15 23.75 -13.91
CA LEU A 281 17.70 24.38 -15.10
C LEU A 281 19.11 24.91 -14.83
N PRO A 282 19.97 24.99 -15.85
CA PRO A 282 21.30 25.57 -15.69
C PRO A 282 21.25 27.00 -15.13
N ALA A 283 22.20 27.36 -14.26
CA ALA A 283 22.25 28.69 -13.62
C ALA A 283 22.30 29.86 -14.63
N ASN A 284 22.80 29.63 -15.85
CA ASN A 284 22.86 30.62 -16.91
C ASN A 284 21.61 30.64 -17.82
N TYR A 285 20.57 29.87 -17.49
CA TYR A 285 19.34 29.78 -18.28
C TYR A 285 18.60 31.13 -18.33
N ARG A 286 18.21 31.54 -19.54
CA ARG A 286 17.57 32.83 -19.83
C ARG A 286 16.18 32.69 -20.45
N GLY A 287 15.59 31.50 -20.45
CA GLY A 287 14.24 31.29 -20.96
C GLY A 287 13.16 31.64 -19.94
N ARG A 288 11.90 31.63 -20.40
CA ARG A 288 10.70 31.84 -19.57
C ARG A 288 9.99 30.54 -19.19
N GLU A 289 10.55 29.40 -19.55
CA GLU A 289 9.93 28.08 -19.34
C GLU A 289 10.19 27.53 -17.94
N ALA A 290 10.89 28.28 -17.07
CA ALA A 290 11.03 27.96 -15.67
C ALA A 290 9.68 28.17 -14.97
N ASP A 291 9.19 27.17 -14.27
CA ASP A 291 7.95 27.26 -13.51
C ASP A 291 8.16 27.97 -12.17
N LEU A 292 9.34 27.78 -11.56
CA LEU A 292 9.67 28.32 -10.24
C LEU A 292 11.10 28.88 -10.23
N LEU A 293 11.26 30.10 -9.73
CA LEU A 293 12.54 30.70 -9.38
C LEU A 293 12.76 30.58 -7.86
N ILE A 294 13.78 29.82 -7.46
CA ILE A 294 14.26 29.80 -6.07
C ILE A 294 15.49 30.71 -5.99
N SER A 295 15.46 31.72 -5.13
CA SER A 295 16.53 32.70 -5.04
C SER A 295 16.73 33.20 -3.62
N THR A 296 17.93 33.69 -3.30
CA THR A 296 18.21 34.38 -2.02
C THR A 296 17.74 35.83 -2.03
N SER A 297 17.38 36.38 -3.20
CA SER A 297 16.92 37.77 -3.32
C SER A 297 15.89 37.94 -4.45
N LYS A 298 15.25 39.10 -4.53
CA LYS A 298 14.36 39.41 -5.65
C LYS A 298 15.17 39.72 -6.90
N VAL A 299 14.89 39.01 -7.99
CA VAL A 299 15.49 39.26 -9.30
C VAL A 299 14.58 40.20 -10.09
N HIS A 300 15.01 41.44 -10.31
CA HIS A 300 14.22 42.46 -11.04
C HIS A 300 14.45 42.48 -12.56
N LYS A 301 15.42 41.71 -13.05
CA LYS A 301 15.79 41.69 -14.46
C LYS A 301 14.90 40.73 -15.24
N LYS A 302 14.34 41.19 -16.37
CA LYS A 302 13.65 40.31 -17.33
C LYS A 302 14.65 39.35 -17.99
N PRO A 303 14.27 38.09 -18.24
CA PRO A 303 12.91 37.53 -18.11
C PRO A 303 12.54 36.99 -16.72
N TRP A 304 13.48 36.93 -15.78
CA TRP A 304 13.27 36.30 -14.47
C TRP A 304 12.32 37.06 -13.55
N ALA A 305 12.17 38.37 -13.75
CA ALA A 305 11.29 39.23 -12.94
C ALA A 305 9.81 38.82 -12.97
N ASP A 306 9.38 38.14 -14.04
CA ASP A 306 7.98 37.75 -14.25
C ASP A 306 7.71 36.29 -13.78
N LEU A 307 8.72 35.60 -13.22
CA LEU A 307 8.59 34.22 -12.75
C LEU A 307 7.99 34.13 -11.35
N ASP A 308 7.30 33.02 -11.10
CA ASP A 308 6.88 32.64 -9.75
C ASP A 308 8.11 32.45 -8.87
N TYR A 309 8.20 33.19 -7.76
CA TYR A 309 9.41 33.21 -6.93
C TYR A 309 9.20 32.54 -5.58
N PHE A 310 10.27 31.96 -5.04
CA PHE A 310 10.40 31.55 -3.66
C PHE A 310 11.75 32.05 -3.12
N ILE A 311 11.73 32.77 -1.99
CA ILE A 311 12.95 33.31 -1.39
C ILE A 311 13.49 32.34 -0.34
N VAL A 312 14.74 31.91 -0.51
CA VAL A 312 15.46 31.06 0.44
C VAL A 312 16.58 31.89 1.07
N ALA A 313 16.47 32.23 2.35
CA ALA A 313 17.49 33.04 3.04
C ALA A 313 18.58 32.21 3.72
N GLN A 314 18.29 30.93 3.99
CA GLN A 314 19.11 29.99 4.75
C GLN A 314 18.64 28.57 4.44
N GLU A 315 19.18 27.58 5.16
CA GLU A 315 18.70 26.19 5.08
C GLU A 315 17.17 26.10 5.25
N LEU A 316 16.51 25.37 4.33
CA LEU A 316 15.06 25.25 4.29
C LEU A 316 14.52 24.64 5.58
N GLN A 317 13.60 25.35 6.22
CA GLN A 317 12.85 24.89 7.37
C GLN A 317 11.53 24.26 6.92
N LEU A 318 10.86 23.52 7.81
CA LEU A 318 9.57 22.88 7.51
C LEU A 318 8.52 23.88 6.97
N THR A 319 8.51 25.10 7.48
CA THR A 319 7.63 26.17 6.99
C THR A 319 7.86 26.51 5.52
N ASP A 320 9.10 26.45 5.07
CA ASP A 320 9.48 26.73 3.69
C ASP A 320 8.97 25.61 2.78
N TYR A 321 9.13 24.35 3.19
CA TYR A 321 8.58 23.22 2.47
C TYR A 321 7.04 23.25 2.35
N ILE A 322 6.34 23.69 3.40
CA ILE A 322 4.87 23.85 3.36
C ILE A 322 4.47 24.93 2.34
N GLN A 323 5.15 26.07 2.34
CA GLN A 323 4.90 27.15 1.38
C GLN A 323 5.23 26.73 -0.05
N LEU A 324 6.36 26.06 -0.25
CA LEU A 324 6.74 25.49 -1.54
C LEU A 324 5.69 24.48 -2.02
N THR A 325 5.16 23.63 -1.14
CA THR A 325 4.09 22.68 -1.50
C THR A 325 2.87 23.40 -2.07
N GLN A 326 2.40 24.46 -1.39
CA GLN A 326 1.24 25.25 -1.86
C GLN A 326 1.52 25.97 -3.19
N LYS A 327 2.74 26.48 -3.35
CA LYS A 327 3.17 27.14 -4.59
C LYS A 327 3.24 26.16 -5.76
N LEU A 328 3.86 24.99 -5.57
CA LEU A 328 3.92 23.93 -6.59
C LEU A 328 2.54 23.42 -6.99
N GLN A 329 1.60 23.33 -6.04
CA GLN A 329 0.19 23.00 -6.34
C GLN A 329 -0.46 24.05 -7.24
N THR A 330 -0.20 25.33 -6.97
CA THR A 330 -0.74 26.45 -7.76
C THR A 330 -0.17 26.45 -9.18
N ILE A 331 1.16 26.35 -9.30
CA ILE A 331 1.88 26.22 -10.57
C ILE A 331 1.30 25.08 -11.41
N GLN A 332 1.14 23.90 -10.79
CA GLN A 332 0.61 22.74 -11.49
C GLN A 332 -0.80 22.97 -12.01
N LYS A 333 -1.66 23.60 -11.21
CA LYS A 333 -3.04 23.93 -11.60
C LYS A 333 -3.06 24.88 -12.81
N GLU A 334 -2.24 25.92 -12.78
CA GLU A 334 -2.12 26.85 -13.90
C GLU A 334 -1.60 26.19 -15.18
N LYS A 335 -0.63 25.28 -15.08
CA LYS A 335 -0.13 24.51 -16.24
C LYS A 335 -1.23 23.64 -16.84
N SER A 336 -2.03 22.98 -16.01
CA SER A 336 -3.17 22.18 -16.47
C SER A 336 -4.25 23.03 -17.17
N GLU A 337 -4.54 24.24 -16.65
CA GLU A 337 -5.50 25.17 -17.25
C GLU A 337 -4.98 25.79 -18.57
N LYS A 338 -3.69 26.13 -18.66
CA LYS A 338 -3.07 26.65 -19.88
C LYS A 338 -2.92 25.57 -20.97
N GLY A 339 -2.65 24.32 -20.59
CA GLY A 339 -2.58 23.19 -21.52
C GLY A 339 -3.92 22.89 -22.20
N TYR A 340 -5.03 22.97 -21.47
CA TYR A 340 -6.38 22.79 -22.03
C TYR A 340 -6.78 23.83 -23.08
N ASN A 341 -6.23 25.05 -23.02
CA ASN A 341 -6.54 26.11 -23.98
C ASN A 341 -5.72 26.05 -25.28
N ASN A 342 -4.70 25.20 -25.35
CA ASN A 342 -3.87 25.04 -26.56
C ASN A 342 -4.28 23.83 -27.42
N ASP A 343 -5.26 23.03 -26.97
CA ASP A 343 -5.78 21.84 -27.66
C ASP A 343 -7.19 22.04 -28.28
N ILE A 344 -7.62 23.29 -28.52
CA ILE A 344 -8.88 23.64 -29.22
C ILE A 344 -8.60 24.27 -30.57
#